data_AF-A0A3M7N3T1-F1
#
_entry.id   AF-A0A3M7N3T1-F1
#
_cell.length_a   1.000
_cell.length_b   1.000
_cell.length_c   1.000
_cell.angle_alpha   90.00
_cell.angle_beta   90.00
_cell.angle_gamma   90.00
#
_symmetry.space_group_name_H-M   'P 1'
#
loop_
_entity.id
_entity.type
_entity.pdbx_description
1 polymer ?
#
loop_
_entity_poly.entity_id
_entity_poly.type
_entity_poly.pdbx_seq_one_letter_code
_entity_poly.pdbx_strand_id
1 'polypeptide(L)'
;MSVEGGEEHGPTRAWRADENGDDDPSADPLADPEEQRVLLSTLDSFRQYRRQSHYNTTHRRRQNLYALPPHHRNVLTAPPFSLLDHLSAVDEAIDSNADIADAIFARGLASFNIDDLPASAQHDPATLPRLDRRWLRDRSQASA
;
A
#
# COMPACT_ATOMS: atom_id res chain seq x y z
N MET A 1 12.80 2.03 61.06
CA MET A 1 12.10 1.15 60.10
C MET A 1 10.93 1.94 59.56
N SER A 2 11.16 2.66 58.46
CA SER A 2 10.12 3.33 57.67
C SER A 2 10.50 3.14 56.22
N VAL A 3 9.64 2.42 55.51
CA VAL A 3 9.69 2.19 54.08
C VAL A 3 8.80 3.27 53.48
N GLU A 4 9.37 4.17 52.69
CA GLU A 4 8.61 4.91 51.69
C GLU A 4 9.43 4.91 50.41
N GLY A 5 8.91 4.17 49.43
CA GLY A 5 9.35 4.26 48.05
C GLY A 5 8.74 5.50 47.40
N GLY A 6 9.46 6.04 46.43
CA GLY A 6 9.01 7.09 45.55
C GLY A 6 9.84 6.99 44.29
N GLU A 7 9.31 6.25 43.32
CA GLU A 7 9.91 5.95 42.03
C GLU A 7 10.41 7.22 41.35
N GLU A 8 11.68 7.23 41.00
CA GLU A 8 12.29 8.25 40.15
C GLU A 8 11.78 8.06 38.71
N HIS A 9 10.55 8.49 38.46
CA HIS A 9 10.05 8.71 37.12
C HIS A 9 10.82 9.89 36.53
N GLY A 10 11.93 9.59 35.85
CA GLY A 10 12.57 10.53 34.94
C GLY A 10 11.52 11.14 34.01
N PRO A 11 11.63 12.42 33.63
CA PRO A 11 10.59 13.08 32.85
C PRO A 11 10.31 12.27 31.60
N THR A 12 9.12 11.67 31.57
CA THR A 12 8.49 11.13 30.38
C THR A 12 8.69 12.16 29.29
N ARG A 13 9.39 11.75 28.23
CA ARG A 13 9.68 12.55 27.05
C ARG A 13 8.34 12.84 26.35
N ALA A 14 7.57 13.75 26.94
CA ALA A 14 6.48 14.44 26.30
C ALA A 14 7.09 15.02 25.03
N TRP A 15 6.49 14.67 23.90
CA TRP A 15 6.75 15.26 22.60
C TRP A 15 6.95 16.75 22.81
N ARG A 16 8.21 17.19 22.75
CA ARG A 16 8.57 18.59 22.82
C ARG A 16 8.11 19.11 21.47
N ALA A 17 6.90 19.63 21.42
CA ALA A 17 6.45 20.45 20.31
C ALA A 17 7.41 21.63 20.28
N ASP A 18 8.26 21.64 19.27
CA ASP A 18 9.09 22.75 18.88
C ASP A 18 8.10 23.91 18.64
N GLU A 19 8.02 24.85 19.58
CA GLU A 19 7.14 26.03 19.54
C GLU A 19 7.59 27.08 18.51
N ASN A 20 8.16 26.65 17.40
CA ASN A 20 8.41 27.46 16.21
C ASN A 20 7.88 26.70 14.99
N GLY A 21 6.62 26.26 15.07
CA GLY A 21 5.92 25.76 13.91
C GLY A 21 5.71 26.93 12.95
N ASP A 22 6.41 26.89 11.82
CA ASP A 22 6.11 27.67 10.61
C ASP A 22 4.74 27.24 10.02
N ASP A 23 3.73 27.04 10.87
CA ASP A 23 2.33 26.81 10.49
C ASP A 23 1.71 28.16 10.09
N ASP A 24 2.27 28.83 9.08
CA ASP A 24 1.54 29.89 8.40
C ASP A 24 0.40 29.23 7.61
N PRO A 25 -0.87 29.43 7.98
CA PRO A 25 -2.00 28.84 7.27
C PRO A 25 -2.15 29.36 5.83
N SER A 26 -1.33 30.34 5.42
CA SER A 26 -1.23 30.85 4.05
C SER A 26 -0.04 30.32 3.25
N ALA A 27 0.83 29.50 3.85
CA ALA A 27 1.93 28.87 3.14
C ALA A 27 1.39 27.91 2.07
N ASP A 28 1.77 28.16 0.81
CA ASP A 28 1.46 27.26 -0.30
C ASP A 28 2.32 26.00 -0.16
N PRO A 29 1.74 24.80 0.05
CA PRO A 29 2.47 23.54 0.22
C PRO A 29 3.23 23.09 -1.05
N LEU A 30 3.06 23.82 -2.16
CA LEU A 30 3.77 23.60 -3.42
C LEU A 30 4.87 24.65 -3.66
N ALA A 31 5.06 25.61 -2.75
CA ALA A 31 6.07 26.66 -2.89
C ALA A 31 7.50 26.12 -2.73
N ASP A 32 7.70 25.10 -1.89
CA ASP A 32 8.97 24.40 -1.76
C ASP A 32 9.04 23.20 -2.74
N PRO A 33 10.02 23.18 -3.68
CA PRO A 33 10.24 22.04 -4.56
C PRO A 33 10.49 20.71 -3.85
N GLU A 34 11.07 20.71 -2.64
CA GLU A 34 11.29 19.47 -1.88
C GLU A 34 9.96 18.92 -1.35
N GLU A 35 9.14 19.76 -0.72
CA GLU A 35 7.79 19.38 -0.27
C GLU A 35 6.90 18.92 -1.43
N GLN A 36 6.92 19.64 -2.55
CA GLN A 36 6.18 19.25 -3.75
C GLN A 36 6.59 17.85 -4.25
N ARG A 37 7.90 17.56 -4.28
CA ARG A 37 8.40 16.25 -4.70
C ARG A 37 7.94 15.15 -3.77
N VAL A 38 8.04 15.36 -2.45
CA VAL A 38 7.62 14.38 -1.46
C VAL A 38 6.12 14.14 -1.59
N LEU A 39 5.32 15.19 -1.68
CA LEU A 39 3.87 15.10 -1.84
C LEU A 39 3.49 14.27 -3.08
N LEU A 40 4.05 14.61 -4.24
CA LEU A 40 3.78 13.89 -5.48
C LEU A 40 4.24 12.43 -5.42
N SER A 41 5.39 12.17 -4.80
CA SER A 41 5.89 10.81 -4.58
C SER A 41 4.97 10.01 -3.66
N THR A 42 4.42 10.63 -2.63
CA THR A 42 3.47 10.00 -1.70
C THR A 42 2.16 9.69 -2.41
N LEU A 43 1.62 10.62 -3.20
CA LEU A 43 0.41 10.39 -4.00
C LEU A 43 0.60 9.26 -5.02
N ASP A 44 1.74 9.25 -5.71
CA ASP A 44 2.10 8.18 -6.64
C ASP A 44 2.17 6.80 -5.94
N SER A 45 2.64 6.75 -4.68
CA SER A 45 2.65 5.49 -3.91
C SER A 45 1.25 4.92 -3.66
N PHE A 46 0.23 5.77 -3.41
CA PHE A 46 -1.16 5.33 -3.26
C PHE A 46 -1.70 4.78 -4.57
N ARG A 47 -1.45 5.46 -5.69
CA ARG A 47 -1.84 5.00 -7.03
C ARG A 47 -1.21 3.66 -7.41
N GLN A 48 0.03 3.42 -7.00
CA GLN A 48 0.74 2.18 -7.31
C GLN A 48 0.37 1.00 -6.39
N TYR A 49 -0.28 1.27 -5.26
CA TYR A 49 -0.56 0.29 -4.21
C TYR A 49 -1.18 -1.00 -4.73
N ARG A 50 -2.27 -0.92 -5.50
CA ARG A 50 -3.02 -2.08 -6.00
C ARG A 50 -2.10 -3.04 -6.75
N ARG A 51 -1.39 -2.52 -7.75
CA ARG A 51 -0.50 -3.28 -8.62
C ARG A 51 0.64 -3.92 -7.82
N GLN A 52 1.31 -3.13 -6.98
CA GLN A 52 2.47 -3.61 -6.26
C GLN A 52 2.11 -4.67 -5.21
N SER A 53 0.98 -4.48 -4.52
CA SER A 53 0.48 -5.40 -3.50
C SER A 53 0.09 -6.75 -4.08
N HIS A 54 -0.68 -6.78 -5.18
CA HIS A 54 -1.02 -8.05 -5.85
C HIS A 54 0.24 -8.75 -6.38
N TYR A 55 1.15 -8.01 -7.02
CA TYR A 55 2.36 -8.60 -7.58
C TYR A 55 3.23 -9.26 -6.50
N ASN A 56 3.53 -8.52 -5.43
CA ASN A 56 4.42 -8.99 -4.37
C ASN A 56 3.80 -10.07 -3.49
N THR A 57 2.50 -10.00 -3.26
CA THR A 57 1.85 -10.84 -2.25
C THR A 57 1.26 -12.09 -2.88
N THR A 58 0.35 -11.96 -3.84
CA THR A 58 -0.43 -13.11 -4.32
C THR A 58 0.19 -13.71 -5.58
N HIS A 59 0.61 -12.88 -6.53
CA HIS A 59 1.16 -13.35 -7.80
C HIS A 59 2.43 -14.19 -7.61
N ARG A 60 3.45 -13.64 -6.93
CA ARG A 60 4.70 -14.38 -6.68
C ARG A 60 4.50 -15.64 -5.84
N ARG A 61 3.57 -15.61 -4.87
CA ARG A 61 3.27 -16.78 -4.04
C ARG A 61 2.56 -17.88 -4.83
N ARG A 62 1.62 -17.53 -5.71
CA ARG A 62 0.99 -18.49 -6.65
C ARG A 62 2.02 -19.07 -7.62
N GLN A 63 2.90 -18.25 -8.19
CA GLN A 63 3.99 -18.74 -9.04
C GLN A 63 4.89 -19.74 -8.32
N ASN A 64 5.34 -19.40 -7.11
CA ASN A 64 6.17 -20.28 -6.29
C ASN A 64 5.44 -21.59 -5.97
N LEU A 65 4.16 -21.53 -5.61
CA LEU A 65 3.34 -22.72 -5.36
C LEU A 65 3.25 -23.64 -6.57
N TYR A 66 3.05 -23.08 -7.77
CA TYR A 66 2.97 -23.88 -8.99
C TYR A 66 4.32 -24.44 -9.44
N ALA A 67 5.43 -23.80 -9.06
CA ALA A 67 6.78 -24.30 -9.30
C ALA A 67 7.18 -25.48 -8.39
N LEU A 68 6.42 -25.76 -7.32
CA LEU A 68 6.70 -26.89 -6.43
C LEU A 68 6.36 -28.24 -7.08
N PRO A 69 7.06 -29.32 -6.68
CA PRO A 69 6.66 -30.68 -7.02
C PRO A 69 5.19 -30.96 -6.64
N PRO A 70 4.44 -31.74 -7.45
CA PRO A 70 3.01 -31.96 -7.24
C PRO A 70 2.64 -32.46 -5.85
N HIS A 71 3.45 -33.34 -5.25
CA HIS A 71 3.21 -33.85 -3.89
C HIS A 71 3.16 -32.73 -2.84
N HIS A 72 4.14 -31.81 -2.85
CA HIS A 72 4.18 -30.69 -1.91
C HIS A 72 3.06 -29.68 -2.17
N ARG A 73 2.76 -29.42 -3.44
CA ARG A 73 1.66 -28.54 -3.81
C ARG A 73 0.31 -29.09 -3.32
N ASN A 74 0.06 -30.38 -3.54
CA ASN A 74 -1.18 -31.03 -3.14
C ASN A 74 -1.41 -30.96 -1.62
N VAL A 75 -0.37 -31.12 -0.81
CA VAL A 75 -0.47 -30.96 0.65
C VAL A 75 -0.91 -29.54 1.04
N LEU A 76 -0.46 -28.52 0.31
CA LEU A 76 -0.78 -27.11 0.57
C LEU A 76 -2.12 -26.65 -0.04
N THR A 77 -2.70 -27.44 -0.94
CA THR A 77 -3.98 -27.13 -1.59
C THR A 77 -5.11 -28.07 -1.18
N ALA A 78 -4.82 -29.14 -0.45
CA ALA A 78 -5.83 -30.06 0.06
C ALA A 78 -6.45 -29.54 1.37
N PRO A 79 -7.72 -29.86 1.66
CA PRO A 79 -8.34 -29.57 2.95
C PRO A 79 -7.54 -30.18 4.12
N PRO A 80 -7.60 -29.60 5.34
CA PRO A 80 -8.49 -28.53 5.79
C PRO A 80 -7.97 -27.11 5.54
N PHE A 81 -6.73 -26.95 5.06
CA PHE A 81 -6.12 -25.65 4.79
C PHE A 81 -5.78 -25.52 3.30
N SER A 82 -6.45 -24.64 2.59
CA SER A 82 -6.13 -24.35 1.19
C SER A 82 -5.36 -23.04 1.10
N LEU A 83 -4.08 -23.12 0.74
CA LEU A 83 -3.27 -21.92 0.49
C LEU A 83 -3.85 -21.09 -0.66
N LEU A 84 -4.49 -21.72 -1.65
CA LEU A 84 -5.13 -21.01 -2.77
C LEU A 84 -6.32 -20.17 -2.31
N ASP A 85 -7.12 -20.69 -1.38
CA ASP A 85 -8.27 -19.97 -0.81
C ASP A 85 -7.78 -18.77 0.01
N HIS A 86 -6.74 -18.97 0.82
CA HIS A 86 -6.12 -17.89 1.59
C HIS A 86 -5.54 -16.80 0.68
N LEU A 87 -4.85 -17.17 -0.39
CA LEU A 87 -4.32 -16.19 -1.35
C LEU A 87 -5.44 -15.43 -2.08
N SER A 88 -6.62 -16.04 -2.23
CA SER A 88 -7.79 -15.38 -2.82
C SER A 88 -8.43 -14.40 -1.84
N ALA A 89 -8.60 -14.77 -0.57
CA ALA A 89 -9.04 -13.86 0.49
C ALA A 89 -8.07 -12.67 0.68
N VAL A 90 -6.76 -12.90 0.52
CA VAL A 90 -5.76 -11.83 0.53
C VAL A 90 -5.91 -10.90 -0.69
N ASP A 91 -6.21 -11.42 -1.88
CA ASP A 91 -6.51 -10.57 -3.05
C ASP A 91 -7.72 -9.66 -2.78
N GLU A 92 -8.78 -10.18 -2.18
CA GLU A 92 -9.98 -9.39 -1.83
C GLU A 92 -9.68 -8.29 -0.80
N ALA A 93 -8.84 -8.60 0.19
CA ALA A 93 -8.39 -7.61 1.17
C ALA A 93 -7.50 -6.53 0.52
N ILE A 94 -6.63 -6.91 -0.42
CA ILE A 94 -5.83 -5.95 -1.20
C ILE A 94 -6.73 -5.05 -2.05
N ASP A 95 -7.76 -5.61 -2.70
CA ASP A 95 -8.72 -4.84 -3.49
C ASP A 95 -9.45 -3.81 -2.62
N SER A 96 -9.89 -4.21 -1.42
CA SER A 96 -10.55 -3.30 -0.46
C SER A 96 -9.63 -2.17 0.01
N ASN A 97 -8.37 -2.48 0.31
CA ASN A 97 -7.37 -1.46 0.69
C ASN A 97 -7.01 -0.55 -0.48
N ALA A 98 -7.03 -1.07 -1.70
CA ALA A 98 -6.76 -0.30 -2.89
C ALA A 98 -7.86 0.72 -3.18
N ASP A 99 -9.13 0.37 -2.92
CA ASP A 99 -10.23 1.34 -3.03
C ASP A 99 -10.03 2.54 -2.08
N ILE A 100 -9.50 2.28 -0.88
CA ILE A 100 -9.13 3.34 0.07
C ILE A 100 -7.94 4.15 -0.46
N ALA A 101 -6.90 3.51 -0.99
CA ALA A 101 -5.75 4.19 -1.56
C ALA A 101 -6.13 5.09 -2.76
N ASP A 102 -7.01 4.59 -3.63
CA ASP A 102 -7.56 5.34 -4.77
C ASP A 102 -8.36 6.57 -4.29
N ALA A 103 -9.14 6.42 -3.21
CA ALA A 103 -9.85 7.53 -2.60
C ALA A 103 -8.91 8.57 -1.98
N ILE A 104 -7.84 8.15 -1.29
CA ILE A 104 -6.82 9.05 -0.75
C ILE A 104 -6.13 9.81 -1.88
N PHE A 105 -5.75 9.13 -2.96
CA PHE A 105 -5.12 9.75 -4.12
C PHE A 105 -6.03 10.81 -4.76
N ALA A 106 -7.30 10.47 -5.02
CA ALA A 106 -8.26 11.40 -5.62
C ALA A 106 -8.53 12.62 -4.72
N ARG A 107 -8.67 12.42 -3.41
CA ARG A 107 -8.81 13.51 -2.44
C ARG A 107 -7.55 14.36 -2.34
N GLY A 108 -6.38 13.74 -2.34
CA GLY A 108 -5.10 14.42 -2.33
C GLY A 108 -4.93 15.36 -3.53
N LEU A 109 -5.16 14.87 -4.74
CA LEU A 109 -5.10 15.72 -5.95
C LEU A 109 -6.03 16.93 -5.86
N ALA A 110 -7.26 16.73 -5.41
CA ALA A 110 -8.24 17.81 -5.25
C ALA A 110 -7.84 18.82 -4.15
N SER A 111 -7.29 18.36 -3.02
CA SER A 111 -6.89 19.24 -1.91
C SER A 111 -5.75 20.17 -2.27
N PHE A 112 -4.87 19.76 -3.18
CA PHE A 112 -3.69 20.54 -3.59
C PHE A 112 -3.89 21.27 -4.94
N ASN A 113 -5.11 21.31 -5.49
CA ASN A 113 -5.41 21.88 -6.82
C ASN A 113 -4.42 21.41 -7.91
N ILE A 114 -4.02 20.13 -7.86
CA ILE A 114 -3.14 19.54 -8.87
C ILE A 114 -4.04 19.12 -10.04
N ASP A 115 -4.42 20.10 -10.87
CA ASP A 115 -5.34 19.91 -12.00
C ASP A 115 -4.71 19.12 -13.16
N ASP A 116 -3.38 19.04 -13.22
CA ASP A 116 -2.66 18.24 -14.20
C ASP A 116 -1.37 17.70 -13.59
N LEU A 117 -1.36 16.41 -13.27
CA LEU A 117 -0.10 15.69 -13.10
C LEU A 117 0.68 15.86 -14.42
N PRO A 118 1.94 16.34 -14.41
CA PRO A 118 2.72 16.44 -15.63
C PRO A 118 2.72 15.09 -16.35
N ALA A 119 2.68 15.07 -17.69
CA ALA A 119 2.58 13.85 -18.49
C ALA A 119 3.66 12.78 -18.16
N SER A 120 4.75 13.16 -17.50
CA SER A 120 5.77 12.25 -16.95
C SER A 120 5.34 11.47 -15.69
N ALA A 121 4.37 11.97 -14.92
CA ALA A 121 3.72 11.31 -13.78
C ALA A 121 2.40 10.62 -14.17
N GLN A 122 1.92 10.88 -15.39
CA GLN A 122 0.84 10.10 -15.99
C GLN A 122 1.39 8.73 -16.38
N HIS A 123 1.40 7.79 -15.43
CA HIS A 123 1.57 6.39 -15.77
C HIS A 123 0.35 5.94 -16.57
N ASP A 124 0.47 5.97 -17.89
CA ASP A 124 -0.52 5.51 -18.84
C ASP A 124 -0.96 4.07 -18.49
N PRO A 125 -2.25 3.82 -18.22
CA PRO A 125 -2.76 2.47 -18.02
C PRO A 125 -2.59 1.59 -19.28
N ALA A 126 -2.24 2.15 -20.45
CA ALA A 126 -1.86 1.39 -21.64
C ALA A 126 -0.36 1.08 -21.74
N THR A 127 0.50 1.66 -20.89
CA THR A 127 1.92 1.28 -20.74
C THR A 127 2.09 0.09 -19.77
N LEU A 128 1.08 -0.77 -19.69
CA LEU A 128 1.17 -2.04 -18.99
C LEU A 128 2.04 -3.01 -19.81
N PRO A 129 3.16 -3.53 -19.28
CA PRO A 129 3.73 -4.74 -19.84
C PRO A 129 2.72 -5.87 -19.65
N ARG A 130 1.91 -6.16 -20.69
CA ARG A 130 1.12 -7.37 -21.05
C ARG A 130 0.51 -8.29 -19.97
N LEU A 131 0.54 -7.97 -18.68
CA LEU A 131 0.10 -8.84 -17.59
C LEU A 131 -1.40 -8.71 -17.30
N ASP A 132 -2.05 -7.67 -17.81
CA ASP A 132 -3.46 -7.33 -17.57
C ASP A 132 -4.43 -8.43 -18.07
N ARG A 133 -4.27 -8.94 -19.29
CA ARG A 133 -5.28 -9.86 -19.86
C ARG A 133 -5.11 -11.34 -19.51
N ARG A 134 -4.03 -11.71 -18.80
CA ARG A 134 -3.79 -13.11 -18.39
C ARG A 134 -4.27 -13.35 -16.97
N TRP A 135 -4.11 -12.38 -16.07
CA TRP A 135 -4.55 -12.51 -14.69
C TRP A 135 -6.08 -12.55 -14.54
N LEU A 136 -6.82 -11.71 -15.30
CA LEU A 136 -8.30 -11.80 -15.35
C LEU A 136 -8.78 -13.15 -15.94
N ARG A 137 -7.98 -13.79 -16.81
CA ARG A 137 -8.30 -15.10 -17.39
C ARG A 137 -7.95 -16.27 -16.47
N ASP A 138 -6.84 -16.18 -15.73
CA ASP A 138 -6.46 -17.18 -14.73
C ASP A 138 -7.45 -17.17 -13.54
N ARG A 139 -8.08 -16.03 -13.21
CA ARG A 139 -9.22 -15.94 -12.26
C ARG A 139 -10.40 -16.84 -12.65
N SER A 140 -10.66 -17.05 -13.96
CA SER A 140 -11.80 -17.87 -14.41
C SER A 140 -11.50 -19.37 -14.48
N GLN A 141 -10.22 -19.78 -14.43
CA GLN A 141 -9.83 -21.20 -14.50
C GLN A 141 -9.58 -21.82 -13.11
N ALA A 142 -9.47 -21.02 -12.06
CA ALA A 142 -9.26 -21.50 -10.69
C ALA A 142 -10.56 -21.81 -9.91
N SER A 143 -11.73 -21.73 -10.57
CA SER A 143 -13.06 -21.99 -9.98
C SER A 143 -13.73 -23.24 -10.55
N ALA A 144 -12.97 -24.12 -11.23
CA ALA A 144 -13.46 -25.38 -11.79
C ALA A 144 -12.72 -26.58 -11.17
#